data_AF-A0A5K1EJN2-F1
#
_entry.id   AF-A0A5K1EJN2-F1
#
_cell.length_a   1.000
_cell.length_b   1.000
_cell.length_c   1.000
_cell.angle_alpha   90.00
_cell.angle_beta   90.00
_cell.angle_gamma   90.00
#
_symmetry.space_group_name_H-M   'P 1'
#
loop_
_entity.id
_entity.type
_entity.pdbx_description
1 polymer ?
#
loop_
_entity_poly.entity_id
_entity_poly.type
_entity_poly.pdbx_seq_one_letter_code
_entity_poly.pdbx_strand_id
1 'polypeptide(L)' 'AKYPFLLRKTSFSRLWYKPDNLFFTPKAFIEIDFSCPESRHSPDAEVLTDIFTRLLMDYLNDYGKSSNPS' A
#
# COMPACT_ATOMS: atom_id res chain seq x y z
N ALA A 1 13.20 15.56 -9.74
CA ALA A 1 13.85 14.25 -9.94
C ALA A 1 12.97 13.41 -10.88
N LYS A 2 13.54 12.80 -11.92
CA LYS A 2 12.75 12.06 -12.93
C LYS A 2 12.23 10.72 -12.39
N TYR A 3 12.97 10.10 -11.48
CA TYR A 3 12.70 8.78 -10.89
C TYR A 3 12.56 8.85 -9.37
N PRO A 4 11.86 7.88 -8.73
CA PRO A 4 11.86 7.74 -7.28
C PRO A 4 13.28 7.50 -6.75
N PHE A 5 13.54 7.97 -5.53
CA PHE A 5 14.78 7.72 -4.83
C PHE A 5 14.52 7.08 -3.46
N LEU A 6 15.49 6.32 -2.98
CA LEU A 6 15.39 5.62 -1.71
C LEU A 6 15.63 6.62 -0.59
N LEU A 7 14.56 6.98 0.11
CA LEU A 7 14.59 7.92 1.22
C LEU A 7 15.06 7.24 2.51
N ARG A 8 14.63 5.98 2.73
CA ARG A 8 15.02 5.21 3.92
C ARG A 8 15.09 3.72 3.61
N LYS A 9 16.09 3.05 4.19
CA LYS A 9 16.23 1.59 4.16
C LYS A 9 16.54 1.08 5.56
N THR A 10 15.72 0.16 6.05
CA THR A 10 15.95 -0.59 7.29
C THR A 10 15.92 -2.09 7.00
N SER A 11 16.17 -2.92 8.01
CA SER A 11 15.98 -4.37 7.90
C SER A 11 14.55 -4.77 7.56
N PHE A 12 13.56 -3.92 7.93
CA PHE A 12 12.14 -4.23 7.82
C PHE A 12 11.44 -3.49 6.68
N SER A 13 12.02 -2.42 6.13
CA SER A 13 11.31 -1.59 5.14
C SER A 13 12.23 -0.83 4.19
N ARG A 14 11.68 -0.47 3.03
CA ARG A 14 12.28 0.45 2.06
C ARG A 14 11.25 1.51 1.72
N LEU A 15 11.61 2.77 1.94
CA LEU A 15 10.76 3.93 1.62
C LEU A 15 11.33 4.62 0.39
N TRP A 16 10.58 4.56 -0.70
CA TRP A 16 10.88 5.30 -1.93
C TRP A 16 10.03 6.55 -1.97
N TYR A 17 10.63 7.66 -2.42
CA TYR A 17 9.93 8.93 -2.57
C TYR A 17 10.23 9.54 -3.93
N LYS A 18 9.20 10.11 -4.55
CA LYS A 18 9.30 10.95 -5.73
C LYS A 18 8.43 12.19 -5.48
N PRO A 19 9.01 13.40 -5.43
CA PRO A 19 8.21 14.61 -5.34
C PRO A 19 7.40 14.79 -6.62
N ASP A 20 6.17 15.31 -6.48
CA ASP A 20 5.41 15.78 -7.64
C ASP A 20 6.10 17.02 -8.21
N ASN A 21 6.62 16.87 -9.41
CA ASN A 21 7.31 17.93 -10.14
C ASN A 21 6.66 18.23 -11.50
N LEU A 22 5.47 17.65 -11.76
CA LEU A 22 4.78 17.76 -13.04
C LEU A 22 3.36 18.30 -12.88
N PHE A 23 2.61 17.79 -11.91
CA PHE A 23 1.18 18.10 -11.80
C PHE A 23 0.91 19.26 -10.85
N PHE A 24 1.74 19.42 -9.82
CA PHE A 24 1.62 20.46 -8.79
C PHE A 24 0.22 20.49 -8.17
N THR A 25 -0.39 19.31 -8.01
CA THR A 25 -1.71 19.15 -7.39
C THR A 25 -1.58 18.74 -5.93
N PRO A 26 -2.54 19.11 -5.05
CA PRO A 26 -2.55 18.64 -3.66
C PRO A 26 -3.02 17.18 -3.56
N LYS A 27 -2.38 16.29 -4.33
CA LYS A 27 -2.64 14.85 -4.35
C LYS A 27 -1.33 14.12 -4.14
N ALA A 28 -1.37 13.07 -3.31
CA ALA A 28 -0.26 12.17 -3.10
C ALA A 28 -0.71 10.74 -3.42
N PHE A 29 0.22 9.95 -3.96
CA PHE A 29 0.02 8.52 -4.17
C PHE A 29 0.89 7.75 -3.18
N ILE A 30 0.27 6.82 -2.47
CA ILE A 30 0.94 5.96 -1.48
C ILE A 30 0.74 4.52 -1.93
N GLU A 31 1.86 3.81 -2.12
CA GLU A 31 1.89 2.38 -2.43
C GLU A 31 2.66 1.67 -1.32
N ILE A 32 2.10 0.58 -0.82
CA ILE A 32 2.69 -0.24 0.24
C ILE A 32 2.74 -1.68 -0.27
N ASP A 33 3.94 -2.24 -0.30
CA ASP A 33 4.17 -3.64 -0.64
C ASP A 33 4.63 -4.42 0.59
N PHE A 34 3.97 -5.56 0.86
CA PHE A 34 4.29 -6.46 1.96
C PHE A 34 4.94 -7.73 1.43
N SER A 35 6.25 -7.84 1.60
CA SER A 35 6.99 -9.07 1.30
C SER A 35 6.83 -10.07 2.46
N CYS A 36 5.81 -10.93 2.40
CA CYS A 36 5.56 -11.98 3.39
C CYS A 36 5.68 -13.37 2.73
N PRO A 37 6.70 -14.18 3.07
CA PRO A 37 6.82 -15.55 2.54
C PRO A 37 5.67 -16.47 2.98
N GLU A 38 5.20 -16.30 4.21
CA GLU A 38 4.16 -17.13 4.81
C GLU A 38 2.78 -16.95 4.16
N SER A 39 2.54 -15.84 3.45
CA SER A 39 1.26 -15.66 2.76
C SER A 39 1.11 -16.52 1.50
N ARG A 40 2.20 -17.16 1.02
CA ARG A 40 2.23 -17.90 -0.25
C ARG A 40 2.96 -19.23 -0.16
N HIS A 41 3.17 -19.76 1.05
CA HIS A 41 3.92 -21.00 1.24
C HIS A 41 3.15 -22.26 0.78
N SER A 42 1.83 -22.16 0.61
CA SER A 42 0.96 -23.23 0.12
C SER A 42 -0.29 -22.65 -0.57
N PRO A 43 -1.04 -23.45 -1.35
CA PRO A 43 -2.30 -23.00 -1.95
C PRO A 43 -3.31 -22.52 -0.91
N ASP A 44 -3.41 -23.22 0.23
CA ASP A 44 -4.33 -22.83 1.30
C ASP A 44 -3.94 -21.49 1.94
N ALA A 45 -2.64 -21.26 2.16
CA ALA A 45 -2.14 -20.01 2.71
C ALA A 45 -2.40 -18.82 1.77
N GLU A 46 -2.27 -19.03 0.45
CA GLU A 46 -2.58 -18.02 -0.56
C GLU A 46 -4.07 -17.67 -0.56
N VAL A 47 -4.95 -18.67 -0.54
CA VAL A 47 -6.40 -18.48 -0.46
C VAL A 47 -6.81 -17.77 0.83
N LEU A 48 -6.26 -18.19 1.97
CA LEU A 48 -6.53 -17.54 3.26
C LEU A 48 -6.05 -16.08 3.28
N THR A 49 -4.90 -15.79 2.67
CA THR A 49 -4.39 -14.42 2.57
C THR A 49 -5.27 -13.55 1.68
N ASP A 50 -5.77 -14.08 0.56
CA ASP A 50 -6.74 -13.36 -0.30
C ASP A 50 -8.02 -13.03 0.48
N ILE A 51 -8.60 -14.02 1.15
CA ILE A 51 -9.82 -13.85 1.95
C ILE A 51 -9.59 -12.81 3.05
N PHE A 52 -8.48 -12.92 3.81
CA PHE A 52 -8.12 -11.95 4.85
C PHE A 52 -8.01 -10.54 4.29
N THR A 53 -7.30 -10.37 3.17
CA THR A 53 -7.08 -9.06 2.53
C THR A 53 -8.40 -8.45 2.09
N ARG A 54 -9.31 -9.25 1.53
CA ARG A 54 -10.63 -8.78 1.08
C ARG A 54 -11.51 -8.36 2.24
N LEU A 55 -11.54 -9.14 3.33
CA LEU A 55 -12.27 -8.79 4.55
C LEU A 55 -11.72 -7.51 5.20
N LEU A 56 -10.39 -7.36 5.24
CA LEU A 56 -9.75 -6.16 5.77
C LEU A 56 -10.10 -4.92 4.96
N MET A 57 -10.07 -5.03 3.62
CA MET A 57 -10.46 -3.93 2.73
C MET A 57 -11.93 -3.55 2.88
N ASP A 58 -12.82 -4.54 3.00
CA ASP A 58 -14.25 -4.30 3.22
C ASP A 58 -14.51 -3.57 4.55
N TYR A 59 -13.86 -4.02 5.62
CA TYR A 59 -13.92 -3.35 6.93
C TYR A 59 -13.43 -1.89 6.87
N LEU A 60 -12.30 -1.63 6.20
CA LEU A 60 -11.74 -0.28 6.09
C LEU A 60 -12.53 0.65 5.17
N ASN A 61 -13.24 0.09 4.18
CA ASN A 61 -14.02 0.86 3.21
C ASN A 61 -15.07 1.74 3.90
N ASP A 62 -15.71 1.24 4.95
CA ASP A 62 -16.73 2.00 5.69
C ASP A 62 -16.15 3.20 6.45
N TYR A 63 -14.91 3.09 6.94
CA TYR A 63 -14.19 4.23 7.52
C TYR A 63 -13.78 5.25 6.44
N GLY A 64 -13.35 4.79 5.27
CA GLY A 64 -12.90 5.64 4.17
C GLY A 64 -14.02 6.48 3.55
N LYS A 65 -15.24 5.94 3.42
CA LYS A 65 -16.41 6.64 2.84
C LYS A 65 -16.77 7.95 3.56
N SER A 66 -16.49 8.05 4.86
CA SER A 66 -16.82 9.23 5.68
C SER A 66 -15.96 10.48 5.39
N SER A 67 -14.88 10.34 4.61
CA SER A 67 -13.89 11.42 4.37
C SER A 67 -14.14 12.27 3.12
N ASN A 68 -15.23 12.01 2.38
CA ASN A 68 -15.66 12.84 1.26
C ASN A 68 -16.93 13.60 1.68
N PRO A 69 -16.87 14.90 2.01
CA PRO A 69 -18.10 15.68 2.13
C PRO A 69 -18.69 15.79 0.72
N SER A 70 -19.89 15.25 0.55
CA SER A 70 -20.76 15.46 -0.61
C SER A 70 -20.97 16.94 -0.91
#